data_AF-A0A7Y1XKB0-F1
#
_entry.id   AF-A0A7Y1XKB0-F1
#
_cell.length_a   1.000
_cell.length_b   1.000
_cell.length_c   1.000
_cell.angle_alpha   90.00
_cell.angle_beta   90.00
_cell.angle_gamma   90.00
#
_symmetry.space_group_name_H-M   'P 1'
#
loop_
_entity.id
_entity.type
_entity.pdbx_description
1 polymer ?
#
loop_
_entity_poly.entity_id
_entity_poly.type
_entity_poly.pdbx_seq_one_letter_code
_entity_poly.pdbx_strand_id
1 'polypeptide(L)' 'MIEHDFEISSVSPMDPPPESDASEWHSYVITQGDNTIRGYREGNLKVVTQAAEVICAQLNERRMGKRARAQLVIAKAKNS' A
#
# COMPACT_ATOMS: atom_id res chain seq x y z
N MET A 1 4.23 20.85 8.38
CA MET A 1 2.99 20.76 7.60
C MET A 1 3.19 19.55 6.71
N ILE A 2 2.40 18.48 6.87
CA ILE A 2 2.48 17.39 5.88
C ILE A 2 1.43 17.81 4.86
N GLU A 3 1.84 18.22 3.67
CA GLU A 3 0.97 18.92 2.70
C GLU A 3 0.41 17.99 1.62
N HIS A 4 0.91 16.76 1.51
CA HIS A 4 0.55 15.86 0.40
C HIS A 4 -0.27 14.66 0.87
N ASP A 5 -1.41 14.44 0.21
CA ASP A 5 -2.16 13.19 0.28
C ASP A 5 -1.38 12.06 -0.42
N PHE A 6 -1.73 10.83 -0.10
CA PHE A 6 -1.26 9.69 -0.85
C PHE A 6 -1.94 9.70 -2.23
N GLU A 7 -1.15 9.43 -3.26
CA GLU A 7 -1.58 9.32 -4.64
C GLU A 7 -0.88 8.14 -5.32
N ILE A 8 -1.56 7.49 -6.27
CA ILE A 8 -0.95 6.42 -7.07
C ILE A 8 -0.09 7.10 -8.13
N SER A 9 1.22 6.93 -8.01
CA SER A 9 2.18 7.47 -8.96
C SER A 9 2.25 6.63 -10.24
N SER A 10 2.28 5.30 -10.09
CA SER A 10 2.37 4.40 -11.25
C SER A 10 1.91 3.00 -10.92
N VAL A 11 1.37 2.31 -11.93
CA VAL A 11 1.12 0.86 -11.92
C VAL A 11 1.77 0.31 -13.17
N SER A 12 2.70 -0.64 -13.02
CA SER A 12 3.42 -1.24 -14.13
C SER A 12 3.35 -2.77 -14.06
N PRO A 13 3.13 -3.45 -15.19
CA PRO A 13 3.25 -4.90 -15.25
C PRO A 13 4.67 -5.32 -14.91
N MET A 14 4.79 -6.50 -14.31
CA MET A 14 6.05 -7.07 -13.86
C MET A 14 6.03 -8.56 -14.15
N ASP A 15 7.20 -9.12 -14.41
CA ASP A 15 7.35 -10.57 -14.52
C ASP A 15 7.05 -11.26 -13.17
N PRO A 16 6.36 -12.41 -13.19
CA PRO A 16 6.18 -13.21 -12.00
C PRO A 16 7.53 -13.62 -11.39
N PRO A 17 7.65 -13.68 -10.05
CA PRO A 17 8.78 -14.34 -9.44
C PRO A 17 8.80 -15.81 -9.87
N PRO A 18 9.97 -16.45 -9.97
CA PRO A 18 10.13 -17.79 -10.54
C PRO A 18 9.37 -18.89 -9.77
N GLU A 19 8.94 -18.60 -8.54
CA GLU A 19 8.18 -19.51 -7.67
C GLU A 19 6.64 -19.30 -7.78
N SER A 20 6.17 -18.42 -8.67
CA SER A 20 4.75 -18.11 -8.81
C SER A 20 4.19 -18.60 -10.15
N ASP A 21 3.14 -19.42 -10.07
CA ASP A 21 2.34 -19.86 -11.23
C ASP A 21 1.39 -18.77 -11.77
N ALA A 22 1.37 -17.58 -11.16
CA ALA A 22 0.49 -16.50 -11.59
C ALA A 22 1.04 -15.82 -12.85
N SER A 23 0.27 -15.87 -13.94
CA SER A 23 0.66 -15.31 -15.24
C SER A 23 0.76 -13.78 -15.28
N GLU A 24 0.15 -13.07 -14.34
CA GLU A 24 0.09 -11.61 -14.37
C GLU A 24 0.50 -11.03 -13.01
N TRP A 25 1.65 -10.38 -12.97
CA TRP A 25 2.10 -9.61 -11.83
C TRP A 25 2.18 -8.14 -12.19
N HIS A 26 1.85 -7.30 -11.23
CA HIS A 26 1.97 -5.86 -11.38
C HIS A 26 2.57 -5.27 -10.11
N SER A 27 3.41 -4.27 -10.31
CA SER A 27 3.90 -3.42 -9.24
C SER A 27 3.15 -2.10 -9.27
N TYR A 28 2.87 -1.54 -8.10
CA TYR A 28 2.27 -0.22 -7.96
C TYR A 28 3.09 0.64 -7.01
N VAL A 29 3.09 1.93 -7.27
CA VAL A 29 3.82 2.94 -6.51
C VAL A 29 2.82 3.96 -6.02
N ILE A 30 2.77 4.16 -4.70
CA ILE A 30 1.98 5.19 -4.04
C ILE A 30 2.97 6.20 -3.45
N THR A 31 2.83 7.47 -3.79
CA THR A 31 3.69 8.55 -3.32
C THR A 31 2.94 9.47 -2.36
N GLN A 32 3.67 10.08 -1.43
CA GLN A 32 3.18 11.09 -0.51
C GLN A 32 4.32 12.08 -0.21
N GLY A 33 4.38 13.18 -0.95
CA GLY A 33 5.55 14.08 -0.91
C GLY A 33 6.82 13.27 -1.20
N ASP A 34 7.79 13.30 -0.27
CA ASP A 34 9.04 12.54 -0.38
C ASP A 34 8.91 11.04 -0.05
N ASN A 35 7.78 10.61 0.52
CA ASN A 35 7.58 9.22 0.91
C ASN A 35 7.05 8.40 -0.27
N THR A 36 7.63 7.22 -0.49
CA THR A 36 7.24 6.33 -1.59
C THR A 36 6.99 4.93 -1.06
N ILE A 37 5.80 4.40 -1.31
CA ILE A 37 5.38 3.03 -0.98
C ILE A 37 5.31 2.25 -2.28
N ARG A 38 6.12 1.20 -2.38
CA ARG A 38 6.07 0.26 -3.52
C ARG A 38 5.44 -1.05 -3.08
N GLY A 39 4.42 -1.48 -3.81
CA GLY A 39 3.74 -2.74 -3.61
C GLY A 39 3.82 -3.63 -4.85
N TYR A 40 3.72 -4.93 -4.62
CA TYR A 40 3.70 -5.95 -5.66
C TYR A 40 2.47 -6.81 -5.43
N ARG A 41 1.73 -7.11 -6.50
CA ARG A 41 0.51 -7.90 -6.40
C ARG A 41 0.28 -8.70 -7.68
N GLU A 42 -0.14 -9.94 -7.51
CA GLU A 42 -0.64 -10.77 -8.59
C GLU A 42 -2.04 -10.33 -9.03
N GLY A 43 -2.33 -10.52 -10.31
CA GLY A 43 -3.60 -10.19 -10.93
C GLY A 43 -3.45 -9.25 -12.12
N ASN A 44 -4.54 -9.10 -12.86
CA ASN A 44 -4.60 -8.21 -14.00
C ASN A 44 -4.52 -6.72 -13.56
N LEU A 45 -4.06 -5.86 -14.47
CA LEU A 45 -3.92 -4.41 -14.27
C LEU A 45 -5.14 -3.78 -13.57
N LYS A 46 -6.37 -4.13 -13.97
CA LYS A 46 -7.59 -3.56 -13.37
C LYS A 46 -7.72 -3.91 -11.88
N VAL A 47 -7.43 -5.15 -11.51
CA VAL A 47 -7.52 -5.63 -10.12
C VAL A 47 -6.44 -4.97 -9.28
N VAL A 48 -5.23 -4.85 -9.83
CA VAL A 48 -4.09 -4.26 -9.11
C VAL A 48 -4.27 -2.76 -8.94
N THR A 49 -4.76 -2.06 -9.96
CA THR A 49 -5.10 -0.63 -9.87
C THR A 49 -6.19 -0.40 -8.82
N GLN A 50 -7.27 -1.17 -8.85
CA GLN A 50 -8.35 -1.02 -7.87
C GLN A 50 -7.86 -1.31 -6.43
N ALA A 51 -6.98 -2.29 -6.26
CA ALA A 51 -6.34 -2.54 -4.98
C ALA A 51 -5.47 -1.35 -4.53
N ALA A 52 -4.68 -0.76 -5.44
CA ALA A 52 -3.87 0.41 -5.15
C ALA A 52 -4.73 1.63 -4.78
N GLU A 53 -5.88 1.83 -5.42
CA GLU A 53 -6.86 2.88 -5.10
C GLU A 53 -7.43 2.70 -3.71
N VAL A 54 -7.83 1.49 -3.35
CA VAL A 54 -8.33 1.17 -2.00
C VAL A 54 -7.25 1.41 -0.94
N ILE A 55 -6.00 1.00 -1.20
CA ILE A 55 -4.89 1.23 -0.28
C ILE A 55 -4.62 2.73 -0.12
N CYS A 56 -4.60 3.47 -1.22
CA CYS A 56 -4.43 4.92 -1.25
C CYS A 56 -5.54 5.63 -0.44
N ALA A 57 -6.80 5.27 -0.68
CA ALA A 57 -7.94 5.78 0.07
C ALA A 57 -7.82 5.50 1.57
N GLN A 58 -7.50 4.26 1.96
CA GLN A 58 -7.30 3.90 3.38
C GLN A 58 -6.14 4.65 4.03
N LEU A 59 -5.04 4.91 3.30
CA LEU A 59 -3.91 5.68 3.80
C LEU A 59 -4.32 7.14 4.07
N ASN A 60 -5.09 7.73 3.15
CA ASN A 60 -5.67 9.07 3.29
C ASN A 60 -6.71 9.12 4.42
N GLU A 61 -7.61 8.15 4.53
CA GLU A 61 -8.58 8.04 5.64
C GLU A 61 -7.88 7.91 6.99
N ARG A 62 -6.84 7.07 7.10
CA ARG A 62 -6.03 6.98 8.32
C ARG A 62 -5.37 8.31 8.65
N ARG A 63 -4.93 9.09 7.67
CA ARG A 63 -4.35 10.41 7.88
C ARG A 63 -5.40 11.40 8.39
N MET A 64 -6.59 11.42 7.79
CA MET A 64 -7.72 12.25 8.23
C MET A 64 -8.23 11.83 9.63
N GLY A 65 -8.29 10.54 9.89
CA GLY A 65 -8.75 9.93 11.16
C GLY A 65 -7.70 9.93 12.28
N LYS A 66 -6.41 10.14 11.98
CA LYS A 66 -5.31 10.21 12.97
C LYS A 66 -5.34 11.45 13.88
N ARG A 67 -6.38 12.29 13.81
CA ARG A 67 -6.75 13.14 14.96
C ARG A 67 -7.27 12.35 16.16
N ALA A 68 -7.66 11.09 15.99
CA ALA A 68 -7.93 10.16 17.09
C ALA A 68 -6.68 9.33 17.41
N ARG A 69 -6.18 9.47 18.63
CA ARG A 69 -4.94 8.87 19.15
C ARG A 69 -4.86 7.35 18.89
N ALA A 70 -3.87 6.92 18.13
CA ALA A 70 -3.41 5.53 18.19
C ALA A 70 -2.62 5.33 19.50
N GLN A 71 -3.30 4.92 20.58
CA GLN A 71 -2.63 4.26 21.68
C GLN A 71 -2.24 2.85 21.20
N LEU A 72 -1.01 2.69 20.74
CA LEU A 72 -0.39 1.39 20.56
C LEU A 72 -0.15 0.78 21.95
N VAL A 73 -1.13 0.03 22.45
CA VAL A 73 -0.88 -0.96 23.49
C VAL A 73 -0.07 -2.07 22.84
N ILE A 74 1.26 -2.01 23.00
CA ILE A 74 2.14 -3.15 22.73
C ILE A 74 1.71 -4.24 23.70
N ALA A 75 0.89 -5.18 23.23
CA ALA A 75 0.62 -6.41 23.95
C ALA A 75 1.96 -7.16 24.06
N LYS A 76 2.54 -7.04 25.24
CA LYS A 76 3.76 -7.68 25.72
C LYS A 76 3.76 -9.16 25.34
N ALA A 77 4.66 -9.55 24.42
CA ALA A 77 5.05 -10.94 24.27
C ALA A 77 5.53 -11.46 25.62
N LYS A 78 4.83 -12.45 26.19
CA LYS A 78 5.33 -13.28 27.29
C LYS A 78 5.53 -14.69 26.75
N ASN A 79 6.78 -15.03 26.48
CA ASN A 79 7.30 -16.38 26.56
C ASN A 79 8.06 -16.50 27.88
N SER A 80 7.57 -17.29 28.83
CA SER A 80 8.32 -17.97 29.91
C SER A 80 7.39 -18.93 30.63
#